data_AF-A0A257A991-F1
#
_entry.id   AF-A0A257A991-F1
#
_cell.length_a   1.000
_cell.length_b   1.000
_cell.length_c   1.000
_cell.angle_alpha   90.00
_cell.angle_beta   90.00
_cell.angle_gamma   90.00
#
_symmetry.space_group_name_H-M   'P 1'
#
loop_
_entity.id
_entity.type
_entity.pdbx_description
1 polymer ?
#
loop_
_entity_poly.entity_id
_entity_poly.type
_entity_poly.pdbx_seq_one_letter_code
_entity_poly.pdbx_strand_id
1 'polypeptide(L)'
;LRSHIDNLDIKGIVEGASGVLSLTDLSRVCVHTGEFVVSVFKSGFIDPSDEAQALEFGVRAAASYAETGRHLGRDRIEQFPHGFSLSRGGRVEVLELLKLYSGCELAGGSCFAEVEDYCVVGVPVLRCETPVTTVGLGDTFTAATFLRELELAKNKSS
;
A
#
# COMPACT_ATOMS: atom_id res chain seq x y z
N LEU A 1 8.37 -0.71 -27.18
CA LEU A 1 8.69 0.21 -26.07
C LEU A 1 7.46 0.56 -25.23
N ARG A 2 6.33 0.99 -25.82
CA ARG A 2 5.07 1.14 -25.06
C ARG A 2 4.46 -0.20 -24.59
N SER A 3 4.54 -1.24 -25.42
CA SER A 3 3.98 -2.59 -25.14
C SER A 3 4.69 -3.42 -24.05
N HIS A 4 5.73 -2.89 -23.40
CA HIS A 4 6.42 -3.56 -22.28
C HIS A 4 6.26 -2.80 -20.95
N ILE A 5 5.59 -1.63 -20.95
CA ILE A 5 5.26 -0.86 -19.75
C ILE A 5 3.85 -1.21 -19.25
N ASP A 6 3.08 -1.96 -20.05
CA ASP A 6 1.63 -2.15 -19.83
C ASP A 6 1.27 -3.16 -18.73
N ASN A 7 2.23 -3.92 -18.19
CA ASN A 7 1.99 -4.83 -17.08
C ASN A 7 2.90 -4.47 -15.92
N LEU A 8 2.35 -3.71 -14.96
CA LEU A 8 2.93 -3.61 -13.62
C LEU A 8 2.98 -5.03 -13.04
N ASP A 9 4.18 -5.53 -12.80
CA ASP A 9 4.43 -6.86 -12.24
C ASP A 9 4.82 -6.75 -10.78
N ILE A 10 3.97 -7.25 -9.88
CA ILE A 10 4.24 -7.20 -8.45
C ILE A 10 5.52 -7.95 -8.07
N LYS A 11 5.88 -9.01 -8.80
CA LYS A 11 7.08 -9.80 -8.53
C LYS A 11 8.33 -8.94 -8.74
N GLY A 12 8.45 -8.28 -9.89
CA GLY A 12 9.57 -7.39 -10.18
C GLY A 12 9.70 -6.24 -9.17
N ILE A 13 8.58 -5.71 -8.67
CA ILE A 13 8.60 -4.68 -7.61
C ILE A 13 9.12 -5.24 -6.29
N VAL A 14 8.68 -6.43 -5.89
CA VAL A 14 9.16 -7.10 -4.67
C VAL A 14 10.64 -7.40 -4.78
N GLU A 15 11.11 -7.99 -5.88
CA GLU A 15 12.53 -8.29 -6.10
C GLU A 15 13.39 -7.02 -6.06
N GLY A 16 12.93 -5.94 -6.71
CA GLY A 16 13.62 -4.66 -6.68
C GLY A 16 13.69 -4.04 -5.28
N ALA A 17 12.58 -4.06 -4.53
CA ALA A 17 12.52 -3.53 -3.17
C ALA A 17 13.38 -4.35 -2.19
N SER A 18 13.35 -5.69 -2.27
CA SER A 18 14.23 -6.57 -1.50
C SER A 18 15.71 -6.34 -1.85
N GLY A 19 16.03 -6.08 -3.12
CA GLY A 19 17.37 -5.69 -3.56
C GLY A 19 17.84 -4.37 -2.94
N VAL A 20 16.97 -3.37 -2.83
CA VAL A 20 17.30 -2.12 -2.13
C VAL A 20 17.54 -2.36 -0.64
N LEU A 21 16.70 -3.19 0.00
CA LEU A 21 16.87 -3.53 1.41
C LEU A 21 18.14 -4.33 1.71
N SER A 22 18.57 -5.22 0.80
CA SER A 22 19.80 -5.99 1.00
C SER A 22 21.07 -5.16 0.81
N LEU A 23 20.99 -4.05 0.08
CA LEU A 23 22.11 -3.15 -0.22
C LEU A 23 22.16 -1.91 0.70
N THR A 24 21.20 -1.76 1.61
CA THR A 24 21.08 -0.58 2.49
C THR A 24 20.74 -0.99 3.91
N ASP A 25 20.91 -0.07 4.86
CA ASP A 25 20.50 -0.28 6.26
C ASP A 25 19.00 0.01 6.50
N LEU A 26 18.22 0.23 5.43
CA LEU A 26 16.79 0.48 5.55
C LEU A 26 16.06 -0.76 6.09
N SER A 27 15.00 -0.52 6.87
CA SER A 27 14.14 -1.59 7.40
C SER A 27 12.88 -1.81 6.57
N ARG A 28 12.53 -0.86 5.71
CA ARG A 28 11.34 -0.88 4.85
C ARG A 28 11.56 -0.10 3.57
N VAL A 29 11.02 -0.62 2.48
CA VAL A 29 10.82 0.09 1.21
C VAL A 29 9.34 -0.02 0.85
N CYS A 30 8.68 1.13 0.70
CA CYS A 30 7.30 1.20 0.23
C CYS A 30 7.27 1.79 -1.18
N VAL A 31 6.61 1.09 -2.10
CA VAL A 31 6.43 1.48 -3.49
C VAL A 31 4.94 1.67 -3.75
N HIS A 32 4.55 2.85 -4.20
CA HIS A 32 3.18 3.13 -4.61
C HIS A 32 3.06 3.26 -6.13
N THR A 33 2.06 2.61 -6.70
CA THR A 33 1.78 2.64 -8.15
C THR A 33 0.36 3.17 -8.39
N GLY A 34 -0.05 3.28 -9.66
CA GLY A 34 -1.43 3.65 -10.02
C GLY A 34 -2.47 2.56 -9.76
N GLU A 35 -2.06 1.32 -9.48
CA GLU A 35 -2.96 0.16 -9.33
C GLU A 35 -2.89 -0.48 -7.94
N PHE A 36 -1.71 -0.57 -7.34
CA PHE A 36 -1.49 -1.13 -6.02
C PHE A 36 -0.29 -0.46 -5.33
N VAL A 37 -0.17 -0.68 -4.02
CA VAL A 37 1.02 -0.34 -3.24
C VAL A 37 1.61 -1.61 -2.65
N VAL A 38 2.94 -1.64 -2.54
CA VAL A 38 3.69 -2.75 -1.93
C VAL A 38 4.61 -2.17 -0.88
N SER A 39 4.61 -2.77 0.30
CA SER A 39 5.59 -2.51 1.34
C SER A 39 6.39 -3.78 1.58
N VAL A 40 7.71 -3.69 1.40
CA VAL A 40 8.65 -4.76 1.73
C VAL A 40 9.46 -4.31 2.94
N PHE A 41 9.56 -5.14 3.96
CA PHE A 41 10.23 -4.80 5.21
C PHE A 41 10.86 -6.02 5.88
N LYS A 42 11.87 -5.78 6.72
CA LYS A 42 12.55 -6.85 7.47
C LYS A 42 11.56 -7.60 8.36
N SER A 43 11.65 -8.93 8.40
CA SER A 43 10.80 -9.76 9.27
C SER A 43 10.93 -9.32 10.73
N GLY A 44 9.79 -9.17 11.41
CA GLY A 44 9.71 -8.69 12.79
C GLY A 44 9.83 -7.17 12.99
N PHE A 45 10.00 -6.38 11.92
CA PHE A 45 10.05 -4.92 12.01
C PHE A 45 8.67 -4.30 12.29
N ILE A 46 7.64 -4.70 11.54
CA ILE A 46 6.26 -4.24 11.67
C ILE A 46 5.35 -5.47 11.61
N ASP A 47 4.21 -5.46 12.32
CA ASP A 47 3.19 -6.50 12.16
C ASP A 47 2.51 -6.34 10.78
N PRO A 48 2.43 -7.39 9.94
CA PRO A 48 1.85 -7.26 8.60
C PRO A 48 0.41 -6.73 8.56
N SER A 49 -0.39 -7.01 9.59
CA SER A 49 -1.76 -6.52 9.67
C SER A 49 -1.81 -5.02 9.97
N ASP A 50 -0.89 -4.54 10.82
CA ASP A 50 -0.75 -3.10 11.10
C ASP A 50 -0.26 -2.35 9.86
N GLU A 51 0.73 -2.91 9.15
CA GLU A 51 1.23 -2.32 7.91
C GLU A 51 0.13 -2.25 6.85
N ALA A 52 -0.65 -3.33 6.68
CA ALA A 52 -1.81 -3.34 5.79
C ALA A 52 -2.81 -2.24 6.17
N GLN A 53 -3.14 -2.12 7.46
CA GLN A 53 -4.06 -1.09 7.93
C GLN A 53 -3.53 0.33 7.67
N ALA A 54 -2.23 0.56 7.87
CA ALA A 54 -1.59 1.84 7.60
C ALA A 54 -1.62 2.18 6.10
N LEU A 55 -1.25 1.24 5.23
CA LEU A 55 -1.27 1.41 3.78
C LEU A 55 -2.69 1.66 3.27
N GLU A 56 -3.68 0.90 3.75
CA GLU A 56 -5.08 1.12 3.39
C GLU A 56 -5.58 2.50 3.81
N PHE A 57 -5.16 2.98 4.99
CA PHE A 57 -5.48 4.34 5.41
C PHE A 57 -4.85 5.38 4.49
N GLY A 58 -3.59 5.21 4.09
CA GLY A 58 -2.93 6.06 3.10
C GLY A 58 -3.63 6.06 1.74
N VAL A 59 -4.05 4.89 1.25
CA VAL A 59 -4.81 4.74 0.01
C VAL A 59 -6.14 5.49 0.10
N ARG A 60 -6.86 5.34 1.21
CA ARG A 60 -8.11 6.08 1.45
C ARG A 60 -7.86 7.58 1.45
N ALA A 61 -6.87 8.06 2.19
CA ALA A 61 -6.53 9.48 2.28
C ALA A 61 -6.19 10.10 0.91
N ALA A 62 -5.40 9.39 0.09
CA ALA A 62 -5.07 9.83 -1.26
C ALA A 62 -6.31 9.86 -2.17
N ALA A 63 -7.16 8.84 -2.11
CA ALA A 63 -8.41 8.82 -2.87
C ALA A 63 -9.38 9.93 -2.44
N SER A 64 -9.48 10.20 -1.13
CA SER A 64 -10.25 11.33 -0.59
C SER A 64 -9.76 12.67 -1.10
N TYR A 65 -8.44 12.83 -1.12
CA TYR A 65 -7.83 14.06 -1.57
C TYR A 65 -8.02 14.23 -3.08
N ALA A 66 -7.89 13.16 -3.86
CA ALA A 66 -8.14 13.18 -5.29
C ALA A 66 -9.57 13.64 -5.63
N GLU A 67 -10.59 13.13 -4.93
CA GLU A 67 -12.00 13.50 -5.17
C GLU A 67 -12.35 14.90 -4.67
N THR A 68 -11.84 15.29 -3.49
CA THR A 68 -12.32 16.51 -2.83
C THR A 68 -11.41 17.73 -3.02
N GLY A 69 -10.14 17.50 -3.40
CA GLY A 69 -9.09 18.51 -3.39
C GLY A 69 -8.74 19.03 -1.99
N ARG A 70 -9.14 18.34 -0.91
CA ARG A 70 -8.90 18.76 0.48
C ARG A 70 -8.45 17.58 1.35
N HIS A 71 -7.57 17.85 2.32
CA HIS A 71 -7.24 16.87 3.35
C HIS A 71 -8.38 16.81 4.38
N LEU A 72 -8.98 15.63 4.53
CA LEU A 72 -10.09 15.41 5.45
C LEU A 72 -9.57 14.97 6.83
N GLY A 73 -10.40 15.17 7.86
CA GLY A 73 -10.12 14.62 9.19
C GLY A 73 -10.21 13.10 9.22
N ARG A 74 -9.51 12.48 10.18
CA ARG A 74 -9.41 11.02 10.35
C ARG A 74 -10.74 10.29 10.27
N ASP A 75 -11.74 10.72 11.05
CA ASP A 75 -13.06 10.06 11.10
C ASP A 75 -13.69 9.97 9.71
N ARG A 76 -13.51 11.01 8.88
CA ARG A 76 -14.03 11.02 7.52
C ARG A 76 -13.27 10.05 6.63
N ILE A 77 -11.93 10.03 6.71
CA ILE A 77 -11.07 9.09 5.95
C ILE A 77 -11.36 7.63 6.34
N GLU A 78 -11.71 7.35 7.59
CA GLU A 78 -12.10 5.99 8.02
C GLU A 78 -13.53 5.65 7.56
N GLN A 79 -14.42 6.64 7.50
CA GLN A 79 -15.79 6.50 7.00
C GLN A 79 -15.90 6.55 5.47
N PHE A 80 -14.77 6.45 4.73
CA PHE A 80 -14.69 6.84 3.32
C PHE A 80 -15.68 6.10 2.39
N PRO A 81 -16.18 6.78 1.33
CA PRO A 81 -17.57 6.70 0.89
C PRO A 81 -17.78 5.65 -0.19
N HIS A 82 -19.06 5.35 -0.40
CA HIS A 82 -19.65 4.42 -1.38
C HIS A 82 -19.33 4.68 -2.88
N GLY A 83 -18.37 5.55 -3.22
CA GLY A 83 -18.09 6.01 -4.59
C GLY A 83 -16.79 5.50 -5.23
N PHE A 84 -15.89 4.87 -4.46
CA PHE A 84 -14.62 4.36 -4.98
C PHE A 84 -14.68 2.85 -5.18
N SER A 85 -14.03 2.38 -6.24
CA SER A 85 -13.78 0.96 -6.44
C SER A 85 -12.30 0.66 -6.26
N LEU A 86 -12.00 -0.48 -5.67
CA LEU A 86 -10.65 -1.03 -5.69
C LEU A 86 -10.23 -1.20 -7.15
N SER A 87 -8.96 -0.89 -7.44
CA SER A 87 -8.38 -1.24 -8.72
C SER A 87 -8.54 -2.75 -8.94
N ARG A 88 -9.21 -3.12 -10.05
CA ARG A 88 -9.30 -4.52 -10.47
C ARG A 88 -7.93 -5.09 -10.84
N GLY A 89 -7.12 -4.32 -11.57
CA GLY A 89 -5.76 -4.71 -11.94
C GLY A 89 -4.88 -4.86 -10.70
N GLY A 90 -4.92 -3.89 -9.79
CA GLY A 90 -4.19 -3.94 -8.55
C GLY A 90 -4.59 -5.10 -7.65
N ARG A 91 -5.88 -5.44 -7.60
CA ARG A 91 -6.36 -6.61 -6.84
C ARG A 91 -5.83 -7.92 -7.43
N VAL A 92 -5.75 -8.05 -8.75
CA VAL A 92 -5.16 -9.23 -9.41
C VAL A 92 -3.68 -9.36 -9.03
N GLU A 93 -2.92 -8.26 -9.14
CA GLU A 93 -1.50 -8.24 -8.79
C GLU A 93 -1.27 -8.55 -7.29
N VAL A 94 -2.04 -7.94 -6.39
CA VAL A 94 -1.91 -8.21 -4.95
C VAL A 94 -2.22 -9.67 -4.59
N LEU A 95 -3.19 -10.30 -5.25
CA LEU A 95 -3.47 -11.73 -5.09
C LEU A 95 -2.39 -12.63 -5.69
N GLU A 96 -1.64 -12.15 -6.69
CA GLU A 96 -0.52 -12.90 -7.28
C GLU A 96 0.59 -13.15 -6.27
N LEU A 97 0.77 -12.28 -5.26
CA LEU A 97 1.70 -12.51 -4.15
C LEU A 97 1.51 -13.89 -3.50
N LEU A 98 0.26 -14.32 -3.33
CA LEU A 98 -0.09 -15.58 -2.68
C LEU A 98 0.13 -16.81 -3.56
N LYS A 99 0.35 -16.61 -4.87
CA LYS A 99 0.78 -17.68 -5.79
C LYS A 99 2.29 -17.80 -5.84
N LEU A 100 2.99 -16.69 -5.64
CA LEU A 100 4.44 -16.60 -5.71
C LEU A 100 5.12 -16.97 -4.39
N TYR A 101 4.47 -16.68 -3.26
CA TYR A 101 5.06 -16.73 -1.94
C TYR A 101 4.08 -17.29 -0.88
N SER A 102 4.62 -17.73 0.25
CA SER A 102 3.80 -18.20 1.38
C SER A 102 3.20 -17.00 2.10
N GLY A 103 1.90 -17.02 2.37
CA GLY A 103 1.21 -15.85 2.90
C GLY A 103 -0.29 -16.05 3.08
N CYS A 104 -1.01 -14.96 3.32
CA CYS A 104 -2.46 -14.97 3.42
C CYS A 104 -3.11 -13.67 2.93
N GLU A 105 -4.39 -13.77 2.59
CA GLU A 105 -5.23 -12.58 2.43
C GLU A 105 -5.54 -11.97 3.80
N LEU A 106 -5.53 -10.65 3.85
CA LEU A 106 -5.89 -9.85 5.01
C LEU A 106 -7.24 -9.16 4.76
N ALA A 107 -7.73 -8.46 5.78
CA ALA A 107 -8.93 -7.64 5.64
C ALA A 107 -8.76 -6.57 4.55
N GLY A 108 -9.86 -6.03 4.01
CA GLY A 108 -9.79 -4.91 3.06
C GLY A 108 -9.28 -5.26 1.66
N GLY A 109 -8.96 -6.53 1.38
CA GLY A 109 -8.44 -6.97 0.08
C GLY A 109 -6.92 -6.80 -0.07
N SER A 110 -6.22 -6.57 1.04
CA SER A 110 -4.77 -6.62 1.13
C SER A 110 -4.26 -8.07 1.24
N CYS A 111 -2.98 -8.28 0.97
CA CYS A 111 -2.32 -9.58 1.12
C CYS A 111 -0.98 -9.40 1.82
N PHE A 112 -0.64 -10.38 2.63
CA PHE A 112 0.67 -10.53 3.25
C PHE A 112 1.37 -11.76 2.66
N ALA A 113 2.68 -11.66 2.47
CA ALA A 113 3.54 -12.77 2.10
C ALA A 113 4.93 -12.68 2.74
N GLU A 114 5.56 -13.83 2.94
CA GLU A 114 6.95 -13.96 3.39
C GLU A 114 7.88 -14.21 2.20
N VAL A 115 8.98 -13.47 2.14
CA VAL A 115 10.00 -13.55 1.09
C VAL A 115 11.37 -13.52 1.74
N GLU A 116 11.98 -14.69 1.90
CA GLU A 116 13.28 -14.85 2.59
C GLU A 116 13.26 -14.20 4.00
N ASP A 117 14.12 -13.21 4.24
CA ASP A 117 14.23 -12.47 5.50
C ASP A 117 13.28 -11.25 5.59
N TYR A 118 12.35 -11.15 4.64
CA TYR A 118 11.43 -10.02 4.51
C TYR A 118 9.97 -10.45 4.56
N CYS A 119 9.15 -9.51 4.99
CA CYS A 119 7.70 -9.51 4.86
C CYS A 119 7.30 -8.56 3.73
N VAL A 120 6.23 -8.93 3.02
CA VAL A 120 5.64 -8.14 1.94
C VAL A 120 4.16 -7.94 2.25
N VAL A 121 3.70 -6.70 2.15
CA VAL A 121 2.28 -6.36 2.21
C VAL A 121 1.88 -5.63 0.94
N GLY A 122 0.91 -6.19 0.22
CA GLY A 122 0.30 -5.59 -0.97
C GLY A 122 -1.10 -5.07 -0.67
N VAL A 123 -1.42 -3.85 -1.13
CA VAL A 123 -2.75 -3.25 -1.00
C VAL A 123 -3.21 -2.68 -2.36
N PRO A 124 -4.38 -3.07 -2.89
CA PRO A 124 -4.91 -2.45 -4.10
C PRO A 124 -5.31 -1.00 -3.84
N VAL A 125 -5.03 -0.09 -4.78
CA VAL A 125 -5.42 1.32 -4.60
C VAL A 125 -6.92 1.51 -4.85
N LEU A 126 -7.46 2.60 -4.31
CA LEU A 126 -8.79 3.11 -4.65
C LEU A 126 -8.66 4.09 -5.81
N ARG A 127 -9.37 3.83 -6.92
CA ARG A 127 -9.35 4.71 -8.09
C ARG A 127 -10.43 5.77 -8.00
N CYS A 128 -10.02 7.02 -8.11
CA CYS A 128 -10.91 8.15 -8.37
C CYS A 128 -11.07 8.30 -9.89
N GLU A 129 -12.25 8.00 -10.44
CA GLU A 129 -12.50 8.12 -11.89
C GLU A 129 -12.50 9.56 -12.38
N THR A 130 -12.90 10.50 -11.51
CA THR A 130 -13.00 11.93 -11.85
C THR A 130 -12.31 12.79 -10.78
N PRO A 131 -10.96 12.75 -10.71
CA PRO A 131 -10.23 13.47 -9.67
C PRO A 131 -10.32 14.98 -9.88
N VAL A 132 -10.58 15.71 -8.80
CA VAL A 132 -10.44 17.17 -8.71
C VAL A 132 -8.97 17.57 -8.69
N THR A 133 -8.09 16.72 -8.14
CA THR A 133 -6.64 16.92 -8.16
C THR A 133 -5.87 15.61 -8.31
N THR A 134 -4.71 15.70 -8.96
CA THR A 134 -3.73 14.62 -9.08
C THR A 134 -2.37 14.99 -8.50
N VAL A 135 -2.20 16.25 -8.07
CA VAL A 135 -0.94 16.75 -7.52
C VAL A 135 -0.84 16.37 -6.05
N GLY A 136 0.29 15.79 -5.66
CA GLY A 136 0.59 15.44 -4.26
C GLY A 136 -0.13 14.20 -3.74
N LEU A 137 -0.71 13.34 -4.61
CA LEU A 137 -1.36 12.10 -4.18
C LEU A 137 -0.36 11.13 -3.53
N GLY A 138 0.84 10.99 -4.10
CA GLY A 138 1.91 10.17 -3.53
C GLY A 138 2.37 10.67 -2.17
N ASP A 139 2.59 11.98 -2.04
CA ASP A 139 2.96 12.61 -0.76
C ASP A 139 1.86 12.43 0.29
N THR A 140 0.60 12.60 -0.12
CA THR A 140 -0.56 12.38 0.76
C THR A 140 -0.64 10.94 1.24
N PHE A 141 -0.47 9.98 0.33
CA PHE A 141 -0.42 8.55 0.65
C PHE A 141 0.69 8.27 1.66
N THR A 142 1.93 8.66 1.36
CA THR A 142 3.09 8.35 2.21
C THR A 142 2.95 8.99 3.59
N ALA A 143 2.53 10.25 3.67
CA ALA A 143 2.35 10.95 4.95
C ALA A 143 1.24 10.32 5.80
N ALA A 144 0.10 9.97 5.19
CA ALA A 144 -1.02 9.37 5.90
C ALA A 144 -0.71 7.94 6.38
N THR A 145 -0.05 7.13 5.55
CA THR A 145 0.43 5.78 5.93
C THR A 145 1.36 5.88 7.13
N PHE A 146 2.38 6.75 7.06
CA PHE A 146 3.35 6.88 8.15
C PHE A 146 2.72 7.39 9.45
N LEU A 147 1.80 8.37 9.36
CA LEU A 147 1.07 8.84 10.53
C LEU A 147 0.27 7.70 11.18
N ARG A 148 -0.42 6.88 10.37
CA ARG A 148 -1.21 5.76 10.88
C ARG A 148 -0.35 4.67 11.53
N GLU A 149 0.80 4.37 10.94
CA GLU A 149 1.78 3.44 11.51
C GLU A 149 2.22 3.89 12.92
N LEU A 150 2.54 5.18 13.09
CA LEU A 150 2.92 5.74 14.40
C LEU A 150 1.80 5.63 15.44
N GLU A 151 0.53 5.77 15.04
CA GLU A 151 -0.62 5.57 15.93
C GLU A 151 -0.74 4.11 16.38
N LEU A 152 -0.58 3.16 15.45
CA LEU A 152 -0.67 1.73 15.74
C LEU A 152 0.47 1.26 16.65
N ALA A 153 1.68 1.74 16.42
CA ALA A 153 2.84 1.46 17.27
C ALA A 153 2.65 1.98 18.71
N LYS A 154 2.07 3.17 18.88
CA LYS A 154 1.78 3.74 20.21
C LYS A 154 0.76 2.91 20.99
N ASN A 155 -0.28 2.42 20.33
CA ASN A 155 -1.34 1.65 20.98
C ASN A 155 -0.86 0.29 21.51
N LYS A 156 0.25 -0.24 21.00
CA LYS A 156 0.89 -1.46 21.50
C LYS A 156 1.78 -1.24 22.72
N SER A 157 2.09 0.02 23.05
CA SER A 157 2.95 0.40 24.16
C SER A 157 2.17 0.84 25.41
N SER A 158 0.84 0.69 25.39
CA SER A 158 -0.11 1.08 26.45
C SER A 158 -0.76 -0.16 27.06
#